data_AF-A0A354FFE1-F1
#
_entry.id   AF-A0A354FFE1-F1
#
_cell.length_a   1.000
_cell.length_b   1.000
_cell.length_c   1.000
_cell.angle_alpha   90.00
_cell.angle_beta   90.00
_cell.angle_gamma   90.00
#
_symmetry.space_group_name_H-M   'P 1'
#
loop_
_entity.id
_entity.type
_entity.pdbx_description
1 polymer ?
#
loop_
_entity_poly.entity_id
_entity_poly.type
_entity_poly.pdbx_seq_one_letter_code
_entity_poly.pdbx_strand_id
1 'polypeptide(L)'
;MPNKLPNKLIGYLFIAIAAFLWGSFSVVAKVFFNEAYFDPLQITQLRVFSSGLALFLIILVVNREALKIGIKTFGTYLLLGFTILHVQLALYVAISLTDVSIASFLQYLAPAMIFAYAVIFHREPVRLKEIFILSLAIAGMLFLIASSIQNNLSMLGVIAGLWTAVALSIYTLYSKRVVEKHNPWIALAYGLLSISLLSFLFSPPSPEMFDGFPYKIPLFP
;
A
#
# COMPACT_ATOMS: atom_id res chain seq x y z
N MET A 1 24.35 24.25 -11.85
CA MET A 1 23.44 24.15 -13.02
C MET A 1 22.04 24.49 -12.55
N PRO A 2 21.31 25.43 -13.15
CA PRO A 2 19.99 25.81 -12.68
C PRO A 2 19.02 24.66 -12.90
N ASN A 3 18.40 24.21 -11.81
CA ASN A 3 17.46 23.11 -11.73
C ASN A 3 16.21 23.50 -12.55
N LYS A 4 16.08 23.01 -13.80
CA LYS A 4 14.84 23.18 -14.58
C LYS A 4 13.72 22.51 -13.78
N LEU A 5 12.79 23.31 -13.24
CA LEU A 5 11.58 22.79 -12.61
C LEU A 5 10.96 21.77 -13.57
N PRO A 6 10.71 20.52 -13.14
CA PRO A 6 10.05 19.54 -14.00
C PRO A 6 8.73 20.14 -14.48
N ASN A 7 8.44 20.01 -15.77
CA ASN A 7 7.24 20.58 -16.38
C ASN A 7 6.03 20.06 -15.59
N LYS A 8 5.25 20.97 -14.97
CA LYS A 8 4.15 20.59 -14.04
C LYS A 8 3.20 19.57 -14.67
N LEU A 9 3.02 19.65 -16.00
CA LEU A 9 2.26 18.70 -16.80
C LEU A 9 2.76 17.24 -16.68
N ILE A 10 4.09 17.03 -16.69
CA ILE A 10 4.69 15.70 -16.50
C ILE A 10 4.38 15.17 -15.10
N GLY A 11 4.43 16.03 -14.08
CA GLY A 11 4.04 15.67 -12.71
C GLY A 11 2.58 15.23 -12.62
N TYR A 12 1.67 16.01 -13.22
CA TYR A 12 0.24 15.65 -13.27
C TYR A 12 -0.01 14.35 -14.04
N LEU A 13 0.70 14.13 -15.14
CA LEU A 13 0.60 12.89 -15.90
C LEU A 13 1.03 11.67 -15.07
N PHE A 14 2.14 11.77 -14.32
CA PHE A 14 2.58 10.69 -13.43
C PHE A 14 1.58 10.39 -12.32
N ILE A 15 0.95 11.43 -11.73
CA ILE A 15 -0.10 11.24 -10.72
C ILE A 15 -1.32 10.53 -11.33
N ALA A 16 -1.74 10.92 -12.54
CA ALA A 16 -2.86 10.31 -13.24
C ALA A 16 -2.59 8.83 -13.57
N ILE A 17 -1.40 8.52 -14.09
CA ILE A 17 -0.98 7.13 -14.38
C ILE A 17 -0.95 6.31 -13.09
N ALA A 18 -0.37 6.85 -12.01
CA ALA A 18 -0.31 6.17 -10.73
C ALA A 18 -1.72 5.86 -10.18
N ALA A 19 -2.63 6.83 -10.23
CA ALA A 19 -4.02 6.65 -9.79
C ALA A 19 -4.76 5.60 -10.64
N PHE A 20 -4.57 5.62 -11.96
CA PHE A 20 -5.17 4.65 -12.87
C PHE A 20 -4.65 3.23 -12.61
N LEU A 21 -3.33 3.06 -12.48
CA LEU A 21 -2.72 1.76 -12.19
C LEU A 21 -3.16 1.24 -10.82
N TRP A 22 -3.22 2.12 -9.82
CA TRP A 22 -3.62 1.74 -8.46
C TRP A 22 -5.09 1.30 -8.39
N GLY A 23 -6.00 2.08 -8.99
CA GLY A 23 -7.42 1.73 -9.04
C GLY A 23 -7.68 0.45 -9.84
N SER A 24 -7.07 0.32 -11.01
CA SER A 24 -7.22 -0.87 -11.87
C SER A 24 -6.72 -2.13 -11.17
N PHE A 25 -5.57 -2.05 -10.50
CA PHE A 25 -5.00 -3.18 -9.79
C PHE A 25 -5.92 -3.69 -8.68
N SER A 26 -6.56 -2.81 -7.91
CA SER A 26 -7.46 -3.22 -6.81
C SER A 26 -8.70 -3.98 -7.30
N VAL A 27 -9.22 -3.63 -8.49
CA VAL A 27 -10.32 -4.36 -9.12
C VAL A 27 -9.85 -5.73 -9.62
N VAL A 28 -8.69 -5.80 -10.28
CA VAL A 28 -8.10 -7.07 -10.72
C VAL A 28 -7.80 -7.99 -9.53
N ALA A 29 -7.31 -7.45 -8.42
CA ALA A 29 -7.08 -8.22 -7.20
C ALA A 29 -8.38 -8.86 -6.68
N LYS A 30 -9.51 -8.14 -6.71
CA LYS A 30 -10.81 -8.71 -6.33
C LYS A 30 -11.23 -9.86 -7.23
N VAL A 31 -10.98 -9.77 -8.54
CA VAL A 31 -11.20 -10.87 -9.48
C VAL A 31 -10.32 -12.07 -9.12
N PHE A 32 -9.04 -11.86 -8.78
CA PHE A 32 -8.18 -12.97 -8.35
C PHE A 32 -8.65 -13.66 -7.07
N PHE A 33 -9.22 -12.90 -6.12
CA PHE A 33 -9.80 -13.49 -4.91
C PHE A 33 -11.08 -14.28 -5.17
N ASN A 34 -11.93 -13.81 -6.10
CA ASN A 34 -13.21 -14.44 -6.38
C ASN A 34 -13.10 -15.63 -7.36
N GLU A 35 -12.29 -15.50 -8.42
CA GLU A 35 -12.28 -16.41 -9.57
C GLU A 35 -11.04 -17.32 -9.62
N ALA A 36 -9.91 -16.87 -9.08
CA ALA A 36 -8.64 -17.59 -9.14
C ALA A 36 -8.16 -18.11 -7.77
N TYR A 37 -8.99 -17.97 -6.73
CA TYR A 37 -8.78 -18.48 -5.36
C TYR A 37 -7.42 -18.12 -4.74
N PHE A 38 -6.84 -16.98 -5.12
CA PHE A 38 -5.61 -16.51 -4.49
C PHE A 38 -5.87 -16.08 -3.04
N ASP A 39 -4.93 -16.39 -2.15
CA ASP A 39 -4.97 -15.83 -0.79
C ASP A 39 -4.39 -14.39 -0.79
N PRO A 40 -4.95 -13.46 0.03
CA PRO A 40 -4.40 -12.12 0.20
C PRO A 40 -2.90 -12.07 0.51
N LEU A 41 -2.38 -13.05 1.26
CA LEU A 41 -0.95 -13.13 1.56
C LEU A 41 -0.13 -13.43 0.30
N GLN A 42 -0.57 -14.38 -0.52
CA GLN A 42 0.14 -14.78 -1.75
C GLN A 42 0.26 -13.61 -2.73
N ILE A 43 -0.83 -12.86 -2.97
CA ILE A 43 -0.79 -11.67 -3.85
C ILE A 43 0.13 -10.60 -3.26
N THR A 44 0.09 -10.39 -1.93
CA THR A 44 0.97 -9.44 -1.26
C THR A 44 2.43 -9.81 -1.44
N GLN A 45 2.78 -11.07 -1.20
CA GLN A 45 4.13 -11.58 -1.32
C GLN A 45 4.67 -11.43 -2.75
N LEU A 46 3.90 -11.84 -3.76
CA LEU A 46 4.27 -11.69 -5.17
C LEU A 46 4.49 -10.22 -5.54
N ARG A 47 3.60 -9.32 -5.12
CA ARG A 47 3.71 -7.88 -5.41
C ARG A 47 4.95 -7.28 -4.77
N VAL A 48 5.20 -7.55 -3.50
CA VAL A 48 6.33 -6.98 -2.76
C VAL A 48 7.65 -7.56 -3.28
N PHE A 49 7.71 -8.87 -3.56
CA PHE A 49 8.87 -9.52 -4.15
C PHE A 49 9.19 -8.99 -5.55
N SER A 50 8.21 -8.98 -6.46
CA SER A 50 8.40 -8.50 -7.83
C SER A 50 8.81 -7.02 -7.88
N SER A 51 8.18 -6.19 -7.04
CA SER A 51 8.55 -4.77 -6.92
C SER A 51 9.97 -4.62 -6.38
N GLY A 52 10.32 -5.33 -5.30
CA GLY A 52 11.66 -5.30 -4.70
C GLY A 52 12.74 -5.78 -5.65
N LEU A 53 12.50 -6.90 -6.34
CA LEU A 53 13.41 -7.46 -7.34
C LEU A 53 13.60 -6.52 -8.53
N ALA A 54 12.51 -5.98 -9.09
CA ALA A 54 12.60 -5.04 -10.20
C ALA A 54 13.41 -3.78 -9.82
N LEU A 55 13.12 -3.17 -8.66
CA LEU A 55 13.86 -2.03 -8.15
C LEU A 55 15.33 -2.37 -7.90
N PHE A 56 15.62 -3.52 -7.32
CA PHE A 56 16.99 -3.97 -7.06
C PHE A 56 17.77 -4.14 -8.36
N LEU A 57 17.19 -4.79 -9.38
CA LEU A 57 17.81 -4.97 -10.70
C LEU A 57 18.05 -3.64 -11.42
N ILE A 58 17.09 -2.71 -11.35
CA ILE A 58 17.26 -1.36 -11.92
C ILE A 58 18.45 -0.65 -11.26
N ILE A 59 18.53 -0.67 -9.93
CA ILE A 59 19.64 -0.03 -9.20
C ILE A 59 20.97 -0.73 -9.50
N LEU A 60 20.98 -2.05 -9.62
CA LEU A 60 22.17 -2.82 -9.97
C LEU A 60 22.78 -2.38 -11.31
N VAL A 61 21.94 -2.07 -12.30
CA VAL A 61 22.38 -1.62 -13.63
C VAL A 61 22.74 -0.12 -13.62
N VAL A 62 21.94 0.71 -12.94
CA VAL A 62 22.10 2.18 -12.98
C VAL A 62 23.21 2.68 -12.05
N ASN A 63 23.31 2.14 -10.83
CA ASN A 63 24.27 2.55 -9.83
C ASN A 63 24.55 1.43 -8.83
N ARG A 64 25.45 0.52 -9.21
CA ARG A 64 25.85 -0.61 -8.36
C ARG A 64 26.47 -0.18 -7.03
N GLU A 65 27.16 0.95 -6.98
CA GLU A 65 27.81 1.42 -5.74
C GLU A 65 26.81 1.83 -4.68
N ALA A 66 25.63 2.33 -5.09
CA ALA A 66 24.52 2.61 -4.19
C ALA A 66 24.01 1.36 -3.45
N LEU A 67 24.27 0.14 -3.93
CA LEU A 67 23.88 -1.09 -3.21
C LEU A 67 24.78 -1.38 -1.99
N LYS A 68 25.88 -0.66 -1.79
CA LYS A 68 26.73 -0.85 -0.61
C LYS A 68 26.06 -0.20 0.62
N ILE A 69 25.35 -1.01 1.39
CA ILE A 69 24.65 -0.56 2.61
C ILE A 69 25.32 -1.08 3.88
N GLY A 70 25.29 -0.27 4.95
CA GLY A 70 25.74 -0.69 6.27
C GLY A 70 24.69 -1.53 7.01
N ILE A 71 25.13 -2.46 7.84
CA ILE A 71 24.24 -3.36 8.62
C ILE A 71 23.27 -2.60 9.53
N LYS A 72 23.69 -1.45 10.09
CA LYS A 72 22.86 -0.59 10.93
C LYS A 72 21.69 0.03 10.15
N THR A 73 21.90 0.31 8.87
CA THR A 73 20.91 0.90 7.97
C THR A 73 19.91 -0.15 7.48
N PHE A 74 20.35 -1.40 7.34
CA PHE A 74 19.50 -2.51 6.91
C PHE A 74 18.25 -2.68 7.80
N GLY A 75 18.39 -2.55 9.12
CA GLY A 75 17.25 -2.63 10.04
C GLY A 75 16.18 -1.56 9.79
N THR A 76 16.59 -0.35 9.41
CA THR A 76 15.66 0.74 9.04
C THR A 76 14.91 0.41 7.74
N TYR A 77 15.61 -0.13 6.75
CA TYR A 77 15.00 -0.52 5.48
C TYR A 77 14.06 -1.72 5.64
N LEU A 78 14.44 -2.71 6.44
CA LEU A 78 13.59 -3.85 6.75
C LEU A 78 12.31 -3.41 7.45
N LEU A 79 12.39 -2.49 8.43
CA LEU A 79 11.21 -1.95 9.10
C LEU A 79 10.32 -1.16 8.13
N LEU A 80 10.91 -0.41 7.19
CA LEU A 80 10.16 0.25 6.14
C LEU A 80 9.39 -0.79 5.30
N GLY A 81 10.08 -1.84 4.85
CA GLY A 81 9.47 -2.96 4.13
C GLY A 81 8.33 -3.62 4.91
N PHE A 82 8.52 -3.84 6.22
CA PHE A 82 7.50 -4.39 7.12
C PHE A 82 6.23 -3.53 7.16
N THR A 83 6.38 -2.20 7.24
CA THR A 83 5.21 -1.31 7.20
C THR A 83 4.48 -1.38 5.86
N ILE A 84 5.20 -1.42 4.74
CA ILE A 84 4.60 -1.54 3.39
C ILE A 84 3.87 -2.88 3.23
N LEU A 85 4.47 -3.98 3.69
CA LEU A 85 3.85 -5.31 3.66
C LEU A 85 2.50 -5.29 4.41
N HIS A 86 2.46 -4.68 5.60
CA HIS A 86 1.23 -4.59 6.39
C HIS A 86 0.16 -3.73 5.74
N VAL A 87 0.53 -2.60 5.12
CA VAL A 87 -0.40 -1.78 4.34
C VAL A 87 -1.07 -2.63 3.25
N GLN A 88 -0.25 -3.33 2.47
CA GLN A 88 -0.74 -4.12 1.33
C GLN A 88 -1.55 -5.33 1.77
N LEU A 89 -1.07 -6.09 2.75
CA LEU A 89 -1.74 -7.27 3.27
C LEU A 89 -3.12 -6.91 3.85
N ALA A 90 -3.17 -5.88 4.69
CA ALA A 90 -4.40 -5.45 5.33
C ALA A 90 -5.43 -4.95 4.30
N LEU A 91 -4.97 -4.21 3.28
CA LEU A 91 -5.84 -3.78 2.19
C LEU A 91 -6.40 -4.98 1.43
N TYR A 92 -5.60 -5.98 1.08
CA TYR A 92 -6.08 -7.15 0.36
C TYR A 92 -6.98 -8.05 1.19
N VAL A 93 -6.71 -8.21 2.48
CA VAL A 93 -7.65 -8.89 3.40
C VAL A 93 -8.98 -8.14 3.40
N ALA A 94 -8.97 -6.81 3.52
CA ALA A 94 -10.18 -6.00 3.44
C ALA A 94 -10.91 -6.17 2.10
N ILE A 95 -10.20 -6.14 0.98
CA ILE A 95 -10.77 -6.34 -0.37
C ILE A 95 -11.32 -7.77 -0.52
N SER A 96 -10.68 -8.79 0.04
CA SER A 96 -11.18 -10.16 -0.05
C SER A 96 -12.51 -10.32 0.69
N LEU A 97 -12.65 -9.67 1.85
CA LEU A 97 -13.81 -9.80 2.74
C LEU A 97 -14.92 -8.74 2.53
N THR A 98 -14.66 -7.70 1.73
CA THR A 98 -15.59 -6.59 1.48
C THR A 98 -15.51 -6.14 0.01
N ASP A 99 -16.18 -5.04 -0.33
CA ASP A 99 -16.03 -4.41 -1.65
C ASP A 99 -14.75 -3.57 -1.75
N VAL A 100 -14.20 -3.50 -2.97
CA VAL A 100 -13.01 -2.69 -3.29
C VAL A 100 -13.21 -1.24 -2.85
N SER A 101 -14.43 -0.71 -3.03
CA SER A 101 -14.80 0.65 -2.65
C SER A 101 -14.73 0.87 -1.13
N ILE A 102 -15.24 -0.09 -0.33
CA ILE A 102 -15.23 -0.01 1.14
C ILE A 102 -13.79 -0.06 1.66
N ALA A 103 -13.03 -1.06 1.21
CA ALA A 103 -11.63 -1.24 1.61
C ALA A 103 -10.77 -0.01 1.28
N SER A 104 -10.92 0.54 0.07
CA SER A 104 -10.19 1.75 -0.35
C SER A 104 -10.61 2.98 0.46
N PHE A 105 -11.90 3.14 0.74
CA PHE A 105 -12.39 4.26 1.55
C PHE A 105 -11.84 4.21 2.97
N LEU A 106 -11.86 3.02 3.60
CA LEU A 106 -11.28 2.81 4.92
C LEU A 106 -9.79 3.14 4.92
N GLN A 107 -9.04 2.71 3.91
CA GLN A 107 -7.62 3.05 3.79
C GLN A 107 -7.38 4.57 3.68
N TYR A 108 -8.25 5.30 2.98
CA TYR A 108 -8.19 6.77 2.87
C TYR A 108 -8.56 7.53 4.15
N LEU A 109 -8.78 6.84 5.28
CA LEU A 109 -8.69 7.48 6.60
C LEU A 109 -7.24 7.75 7.04
N ALA A 110 -6.23 7.19 6.38
CA ALA A 110 -4.84 7.40 6.77
C ALA A 110 -4.43 8.88 6.81
N PRO A 111 -4.79 9.76 5.84
CA PRO A 111 -4.55 11.20 5.92
C PRO A 111 -5.20 11.85 7.15
N ALA A 112 -6.41 11.45 7.52
CA ALA A 112 -7.08 11.92 8.72
C ALA A 112 -6.32 11.52 9.99
N MET A 113 -5.83 10.27 10.06
CA MET A 113 -5.00 9.79 11.16
C MET A 113 -3.64 10.49 11.20
N ILE A 114 -3.02 10.78 10.05
CA ILE A 114 -1.76 11.55 9.96
C ILE A 114 -1.98 12.99 10.46
N PHE A 115 -3.09 13.62 10.07
CA PHE A 115 -3.46 14.95 10.53
C PHE A 115 -3.67 14.96 12.05
N ALA A 116 -4.44 14.01 12.58
CA ALA A 116 -4.64 13.87 14.03
C ALA A 116 -3.30 13.66 14.77
N TYR A 117 -2.41 12.84 14.23
CA TYR A 117 -1.05 12.67 14.75
C TYR A 117 -0.28 14.00 14.76
N ALA A 118 -0.31 14.76 13.67
CA ALA A 118 0.39 16.05 13.58
C ALA A 118 -0.14 17.07 14.59
N VAL A 119 -1.46 17.16 14.77
CA VAL A 119 -2.08 18.04 15.77
C VAL A 119 -1.67 17.65 17.19
N ILE A 120 -1.75 16.36 17.53
CA ILE A 120 -1.50 15.87 18.89
C ILE A 120 -0.01 15.98 19.26
N PHE A 121 0.88 15.55 18.36
CA PHE A 121 2.31 15.41 18.66
C PHE A 121 3.15 16.61 18.22
N HIS A 122 2.72 17.35 17.19
CA HIS A 122 3.45 18.53 16.68
C HIS A 122 2.75 19.86 17.00
N ARG A 123 1.60 19.83 17.69
CA ARG A 123 0.84 21.03 18.11
C ARG A 123 0.55 21.98 16.95
N GLU A 124 0.32 21.42 15.76
CA GLU A 124 -0.05 22.21 14.60
C GLU A 124 -1.42 22.89 14.85
N PRO A 125 -1.57 24.17 14.45
CA PRO A 125 -2.80 24.90 14.68
C PRO A 125 -3.95 24.30 13.89
N VAL A 126 -4.99 23.84 14.59
CA VAL A 126 -6.20 23.28 13.97
C VAL A 126 -7.09 24.41 13.46
N ARG A 127 -7.38 24.39 12.18
CA ARG A 127 -8.37 25.28 11.56
C ARG A 127 -9.73 24.60 11.55
N LEU A 128 -10.81 25.38 11.75
CA LEU A 128 -12.19 24.88 11.66
C LEU A 128 -12.46 24.12 10.34
N LYS A 129 -11.80 24.54 9.25
CA LYS A 129 -11.86 23.85 7.95
C LYS A 129 -11.39 22.40 8.03
N GLU A 130 -10.35 22.09 8.80
CA GLU A 130 -9.79 20.74 8.92
C GLU A 130 -10.72 19.83 9.71
N ILE A 131 -11.34 20.36 10.77
CA ILE A 131 -12.39 19.66 11.52
C ILE A 131 -13.56 19.32 10.60
N PHE A 132 -14.02 20.29 9.79
CA PHE A 132 -15.11 20.07 8.85
C PHE A 132 -14.79 18.99 7.80
N ILE A 133 -13.58 19.02 7.22
CA ILE A 133 -13.13 18.00 6.26
C ILE A 133 -13.10 16.61 6.91
N LEU A 134 -12.58 16.51 8.12
CA LEU A 134 -12.52 15.26 8.87
C LEU A 134 -13.92 14.71 9.17
N SER A 135 -14.82 15.57 9.66
CA SER A 135 -16.22 15.20 9.91
C SER A 135 -16.93 14.73 8.65
N LEU A 136 -16.71 15.41 7.52
CA LEU A 136 -17.32 15.03 6.24
C LEU A 136 -16.78 13.71 5.71
N ALA A 137 -15.47 13.44 5.87
CA ALA A 137 -14.86 12.16 5.51
C ALA A 137 -15.41 11.00 6.35
N ILE A 138 -15.57 11.20 7.67
CA ILE A 138 -16.18 10.21 8.57
C ILE A 138 -17.66 9.99 8.20
N ALA A 139 -18.41 11.06 7.91
CA ALA A 139 -19.81 10.93 7.48
C ALA A 139 -19.94 10.14 6.18
N GLY A 140 -19.08 10.41 5.18
CA GLY A 140 -19.02 9.63 3.94
C GLY A 140 -18.74 8.15 4.18
N MET A 141 -17.84 7.83 5.12
CA MET A 141 -17.55 6.46 5.53
C MET A 141 -18.80 5.76 6.08
N LEU A 142 -19.50 6.42 7.00
CA LEU A 142 -20.66 5.86 7.68
C LEU A 142 -21.79 5.59 6.69
N PHE A 143 -22.01 6.47 5.70
CA PHE A 143 -22.98 6.22 4.63
C PHE A 143 -22.61 5.02 3.76
N LEU A 144 -21.33 4.88 3.43
CA LEU A 144 -20.83 3.78 2.60
C LEU A 144 -20.98 2.44 3.35
N ILE A 145 -20.60 2.39 4.62
CA ILE A 145 -20.80 1.22 5.48
C ILE A 145 -22.29 0.92 5.64
N ALA A 146 -23.13 1.92 5.93
CA ALA A 146 -24.57 1.73 6.12
C ALA A 146 -25.26 1.16 4.88
N SER A 147 -24.88 1.62 3.69
CA SER A 147 -25.36 1.06 2.43
C SER A 147 -24.92 -0.39 2.22
N SER A 148 -23.77 -0.79 2.76
CA SER A 148 -23.22 -2.14 2.61
C SER A 148 -23.70 -3.13 3.68
N ILE A 149 -24.23 -2.67 4.83
CA ILE A 149 -24.75 -3.56 5.88
C ILE A 149 -25.88 -4.45 5.33
N GLN A 150 -26.65 -3.95 4.35
CA GLN A 150 -27.70 -4.71 3.67
C GLN A 150 -27.15 -5.91 2.87
N ASN A 151 -25.85 -5.93 2.57
CA ASN A 151 -25.16 -6.95 1.75
C ASN A 151 -24.24 -7.87 2.58
N ASN A 152 -24.50 -8.10 3.87
CA ASN A 152 -23.67 -8.95 4.75
C ASN A 152 -22.19 -8.49 4.84
N LEU A 153 -21.98 -7.23 5.22
CA LEU A 153 -20.63 -6.68 5.44
C LEU A 153 -19.84 -7.50 6.48
N SER A 154 -18.65 -7.97 6.10
CA SER A 154 -17.74 -8.67 7.01
C SER A 154 -17.07 -7.70 7.99
N MET A 155 -17.33 -7.89 9.29
CA MET A 155 -16.70 -7.09 10.34
C MET A 155 -15.16 -7.23 10.33
N LEU A 156 -14.65 -8.44 10.03
CA LEU A 156 -13.21 -8.68 9.88
C LEU A 156 -12.62 -7.87 8.74
N GLY A 157 -13.36 -7.71 7.65
CA GLY A 157 -12.98 -6.87 6.53
C GLY A 157 -12.93 -5.38 6.88
N VAL A 158 -13.86 -4.89 7.69
CA VAL A 158 -13.83 -3.51 8.21
C VAL A 158 -12.62 -3.30 9.13
N ILE A 159 -12.34 -4.25 10.04
CA ILE A 159 -11.17 -4.19 10.93
C ILE A 159 -9.87 -4.17 10.11
N ALA A 160 -9.76 -5.03 9.09
CA ALA A 160 -8.61 -5.04 8.19
C ALA A 160 -8.48 -3.72 7.41
N GLY A 161 -9.60 -3.14 6.98
CA GLY A 161 -9.67 -1.83 6.32
C GLY A 161 -9.19 -0.68 7.22
N LEU A 162 -9.60 -0.68 8.50
CA LEU A 162 -9.11 0.29 9.47
C LEU A 162 -7.63 0.07 9.79
N TRP A 163 -7.19 -1.18 9.88
CA TRP A 163 -5.79 -1.51 10.10
C TRP A 163 -4.91 -1.04 8.94
N THR A 164 -5.35 -1.15 7.68
CA THR A 164 -4.58 -0.57 6.56
C THR A 164 -4.47 0.95 6.67
N ALA A 165 -5.47 1.66 7.20
CA ALA A 165 -5.37 3.10 7.43
C ALA A 165 -4.26 3.41 8.44
N VAL A 166 -4.24 2.69 9.57
CA VAL A 166 -3.20 2.81 10.61
C VAL A 166 -1.81 2.48 10.05
N ALA A 167 -1.69 1.35 9.35
CA ALA A 167 -0.43 0.94 8.74
C ALA A 167 0.07 1.97 7.73
N LEU A 168 -0.83 2.56 6.93
CA LEU A 168 -0.49 3.57 5.93
C LEU A 168 -0.05 4.89 6.59
N SER A 169 -0.66 5.27 7.71
CA SER A 169 -0.20 6.42 8.50
C SER A 169 1.19 6.19 9.08
N ILE A 170 1.45 5.01 9.66
CA ILE A 170 2.77 4.64 10.18
C ILE A 170 3.81 4.64 9.06
N TYR A 171 3.52 4.00 7.93
CA TYR A 171 4.39 3.99 6.75
C TYR A 171 4.67 5.42 6.26
N THR A 172 3.67 6.28 6.17
CA THR A 172 3.84 7.66 5.67
C THR A 172 4.75 8.48 6.58
N LEU A 173 4.54 8.39 7.91
CA LEU A 173 5.36 9.09 8.88
C LEU A 173 6.79 8.53 8.95
N TYR A 174 6.93 7.20 8.90
CA TYR A 174 8.22 6.54 8.96
C TYR A 174 9.03 6.76 7.69
N SER A 175 8.43 6.58 6.51
CA SER A 175 9.08 6.79 5.21
C SER A 175 9.61 8.21 5.07
N LYS A 176 8.86 9.24 5.51
CA LYS A 176 9.34 10.62 5.54
C LYS A 176 10.68 10.75 6.27
N ARG A 177 10.80 10.17 7.47
CA ARG A 177 12.05 10.16 8.25
C ARG A 177 13.19 9.39 7.56
N VAL A 178 12.85 8.31 6.84
CA VAL A 178 13.84 7.52 6.10
C VAL A 178 14.39 8.32 4.93
N VAL A 179 13.52 8.95 4.12
CA VAL A 179 13.90 9.73 2.92
C VAL A 179 14.75 10.94 3.28
N GLU A 180 14.56 11.55 4.45
CA GLU A 180 15.38 12.67 4.92
C GLU A 180 16.86 12.28 5.16
N LYS A 181 17.14 11.01 5.46
CA LYS A 181 18.48 10.54 5.84
C LYS A 181 19.08 9.52 4.87
N HIS A 182 18.29 8.95 3.98
CA HIS A 182 18.67 7.83 3.12
C HIS A 182 18.11 8.01 1.72
N ASN A 183 18.75 7.39 0.73
CA ASN A 183 18.21 7.34 -0.62
C ASN A 183 16.90 6.53 -0.63
N PRO A 184 15.77 7.12 -1.07
CA PRO A 184 14.47 6.44 -1.03
C PRO A 184 14.42 5.20 -1.91
N TRP A 185 15.12 5.19 -3.05
CA TRP A 185 15.13 4.06 -3.97
C TRP A 185 15.84 2.85 -3.37
N ILE A 186 16.97 3.07 -2.69
CA ILE A 186 17.72 2.02 -1.99
C ILE A 186 16.90 1.48 -0.82
N ALA A 187 16.30 2.39 -0.03
CA ALA A 187 15.47 2.01 1.11
C ALA A 187 14.27 1.14 0.70
N LEU A 188 13.61 1.50 -0.41
CA LEU A 188 12.51 0.71 -0.97
C LEU A 188 13.00 -0.63 -1.52
N ALA A 189 14.07 -0.66 -2.32
CA ALA A 189 14.60 -1.89 -2.89
C ALA A 189 14.97 -2.91 -1.81
N TYR A 190 15.78 -2.49 -0.83
CA TYR A 190 16.17 -3.36 0.27
C TYR A 190 14.99 -3.71 1.19
N GLY A 191 14.13 -2.75 1.49
CA GLY A 191 12.98 -2.98 2.36
C GLY A 191 12.01 -4.00 1.77
N LEU A 192 11.60 -3.82 0.52
CA LEU A 192 10.69 -4.73 -0.18
C LEU A 192 11.32 -6.10 -0.41
N LEU A 193 12.57 -6.16 -0.86
CA LEU A 193 13.25 -7.44 -1.09
C LEU A 193 13.43 -8.22 0.22
N SER A 194 13.97 -7.59 1.27
CA SER A 194 14.22 -8.26 2.55
C SER A 194 12.93 -8.74 3.22
N ILE A 195 11.88 -7.91 3.26
CA ILE A 195 10.61 -8.32 3.87
C ILE A 195 9.93 -9.43 3.07
N SER A 196 10.03 -9.43 1.74
CA SER A 196 9.47 -10.51 0.91
C SER A 196 10.16 -11.84 1.18
N LEU A 197 11.50 -11.86 1.26
CA LEU A 197 12.27 -13.07 1.57
C LEU A 197 11.93 -13.60 2.98
N LEU A 198 11.79 -12.71 3.96
CA LEU A 198 11.33 -13.10 5.30
C LEU A 198 9.91 -13.65 5.28
N SER A 199 9.00 -13.02 4.53
CA SER A 199 7.62 -13.49 4.42
C SER A 199 7.54 -14.88 3.79
N PHE A 200 8.34 -15.16 2.76
CA PHE A 200 8.44 -16.49 2.16
C PHE A 200 9.00 -17.55 3.12
N LEU A 201 9.87 -17.16 4.04
CA LEU A 201 10.39 -18.10 5.05
C LEU A 201 9.29 -18.55 6.03
N PHE A 202 8.37 -17.65 6.38
CA PHE A 202 7.25 -17.97 7.28
C PHE A 202 6.09 -18.67 6.57
N SER A 203 5.81 -18.28 5.32
CA SER A 203 4.76 -18.86 4.50
C SER A 203 5.29 -19.03 3.08
N PRO A 204 5.86 -20.21 2.76
CA PRO A 204 6.45 -20.44 1.44
C PRO A 204 5.35 -20.42 0.37
N PRO A 205 5.60 -19.81 -0.80
CA PRO A 205 4.63 -19.79 -1.87
C PRO A 205 4.42 -21.21 -2.40
N SER A 206 3.21 -21.74 -2.30
CA SER A 206 2.87 -23.05 -2.85
C SER A 206 2.67 -22.94 -4.37
N PRO A 207 3.22 -23.86 -5.19
CA PRO A 207 2.99 -23.86 -6.64
C PRO A 207 1.51 -23.95 -7.04
N GLU A 208 0.69 -24.56 -6.17
CA GLU A 208 -0.77 -24.67 -6.29
C GLU A 208 -1.47 -23.31 -6.43
N MET A 209 -0.83 -22.21 -6.02
CA MET A 209 -1.35 -20.86 -6.22
C MET A 209 -1.63 -20.52 -7.70
N PHE A 210 -0.97 -21.21 -8.64
CA PHE A 210 -1.17 -21.01 -10.08
C PHE A 210 -2.13 -22.02 -10.71
N ASP A 211 -2.66 -22.98 -9.96
CA ASP A 211 -3.61 -23.97 -10.49
C ASP A 211 -4.94 -23.32 -10.90
N GLY A 212 -5.25 -22.13 -10.36
CA GLY A 212 -6.37 -21.27 -10.77
C GLY A 212 -6.05 -20.29 -11.92
N PHE A 213 -4.80 -20.21 -12.40
CA PHE A 213 -4.37 -19.30 -13.49
C PHE A 213 -4.71 -19.90 -14.88
N PRO A 214 -5.14 -19.09 -15.87
CA PRO A 214 -6.41 -19.27 -16.54
C PRO A 214 -6.40 -20.35 -17.65
N TYR A 215 -7.26 -21.36 -17.49
CA TYR A 215 -7.92 -22.02 -18.63
C TYR A 215 -9.45 -21.77 -18.68
N LYS A 216 -10.04 -21.10 -17.68
CA LYS A 216 -11.51 -21.00 -17.53
C LYS A 216 -12.07 -19.62 -17.16
N ILE A 217 -11.28 -18.55 -17.15
CA ILE A 217 -11.80 -17.20 -16.83
C ILE A 217 -12.28 -16.56 -18.13
N PRO A 218 -13.60 -16.43 -18.39
CA PRO A 218 -14.06 -15.55 -19.45
C PRO A 218 -13.71 -14.12 -19.02
N LEU A 219 -12.75 -13.52 -19.69
CA LEU A 219 -12.27 -12.15 -19.40
C LEU A 219 -13.37 -11.09 -19.63
N PHE A 220 -14.50 -11.47 -20.24
CA PHE A 220 -15.70 -10.67 -20.46
C PHE A 220 -16.94 -11.58 -20.47
N PRO A 221 -18.12 -11.09 -20.04
CA PRO A 221 -19.38 -11.82 -20.17
C PRO A 221 -19.76 -12.09 -21.63
#